data_AF-A0A9E5YPC6-F1
#
_entry.id   AF-A0A9E5YPC6-F1
#
_cell.length_a   1.000
_cell.length_b   1.000
_cell.length_c   1.000
_cell.angle_alpha   90.00
_cell.angle_beta   90.00
_cell.angle_gamma   90.00
#
_symmetry.space_group_name_H-M   'P 1'
#
loop_
_entity.id
_entity.type
_entity.pdbx_description
1 polymer ?
#
loop_
_entity_poly.entity_id
_entity_poly.type
_entity_poly.pdbx_seq_one_letter_code
_entity_poly.pdbx_strand_id
1 'polypeptide(L)'
;MYAILSIYPGTEIKVIYVDSKVANVETIDIFDFKLHAKCGGGTDFKPGFEYIEQEDIMPSCVIYFTDGYCDSFPEEPDFQTLWILTDKANFTPPFGEVIYMG
;
A
#
# COMPACT_ATOMS: atom_id res chain seq x y z
N MET A 1 -2.23 -9.99 -8.53
CA MET A 1 -1.38 -8.84 -8.90
C MET A 1 -0.92 -8.88 -10.36
N TYR A 2 -0.25 -9.95 -10.86
CA TYR A 2 0.08 -10.08 -12.29
C TYR A 2 -1.11 -9.85 -13.25
N ALA A 3 -2.32 -10.29 -12.88
CA ALA A 3 -3.52 -10.14 -13.70
C ALA A 3 -4.08 -8.71 -13.80
N ILE A 4 -3.88 -7.85 -12.80
CA ILE A 4 -4.37 -6.45 -12.85
C ILE A 4 -3.45 -5.61 -13.72
N LEU A 5 -2.14 -5.88 -13.65
CA LEU A 5 -1.10 -5.06 -14.26
C LEU A 5 -0.89 -5.34 -15.75
N SER A 6 -1.18 -6.57 -16.22
CA SER A 6 -1.11 -6.91 -17.65
C SER A 6 -2.22 -6.27 -18.50
N ILE A 7 -3.27 -5.75 -17.86
CA ILE A 7 -4.43 -5.15 -18.54
C ILE A 7 -4.15 -3.68 -18.93
N TYR A 8 -3.15 -3.03 -18.32
CA TYR A 8 -2.86 -1.60 -18.53
C TYR A 8 -1.39 -1.37 -18.93
N PRO A 9 -1.02 -1.62 -20.20
CA PRO A 9 0.32 -1.31 -20.71
C PRO A 9 0.64 0.19 -20.54
N GLY A 10 1.79 0.51 -19.94
CA GLY A 10 2.19 1.88 -19.59
C GLY A 10 1.91 2.29 -18.13
N THR A 11 1.41 1.37 -17.30
CA THR A 11 1.24 1.60 -15.86
C THR A 11 2.59 1.62 -15.15
N GLU A 12 2.92 2.74 -14.52
CA GLU A 12 4.02 2.83 -13.57
C GLU A 12 3.55 2.31 -12.21
N ILE A 13 4.32 1.42 -11.59
CA ILE A 13 4.06 0.94 -10.23
C ILE A 13 5.13 1.51 -9.32
N LYS A 14 4.70 2.31 -8.36
CA LYS A 14 5.54 2.76 -7.26
C LYS A 14 5.25 1.91 -6.02
N VAL A 15 6.27 1.23 -5.51
CA VAL A 15 6.20 0.45 -4.28
C VAL A 15 6.83 1.26 -3.16
N ILE A 16 6.03 1.55 -2.14
CA ILE A 16 6.46 2.28 -0.95
C ILE A 16 6.52 1.26 0.20
N TYR A 17 7.72 1.07 0.76
CA TYR A 17 7.92 0.18 1.90
C TYR A 17 7.74 0.97 3.19
N VAL A 18 6.77 0.57 4.01
CA VAL A 18 6.34 1.31 5.20
C VAL A 18 6.44 0.45 6.45
N ASP A 19 6.93 1.04 7.54
CA ASP A 19 6.86 0.50 8.91
C ASP A 19 6.32 1.59 9.84
N SER A 20 7.12 2.16 10.74
CA SER A 20 6.79 3.43 11.45
C SER A 20 7.20 4.68 10.67
N LYS A 21 7.84 4.48 9.51
CA LYS A 21 8.24 5.51 8.55
C LYS A 21 8.38 4.87 7.18
N VAL A 22 8.48 5.68 6.13
CA VAL A 22 8.91 5.19 4.81
C VAL A 22 10.35 4.69 4.90
N ALA A 23 10.54 3.42 4.61
CA ALA A 23 11.84 2.75 4.65
C ALA A 23 12.54 2.76 3.29
N ASN A 24 11.77 2.69 2.20
CA ASN A 24 12.27 2.67 0.83
C ASN A 24 11.14 2.97 -0.16
N VAL A 25 11.50 3.43 -1.36
CA VAL A 25 10.56 3.68 -2.47
C VAL A 25 11.21 3.21 -3.76
N GLU A 26 10.51 2.38 -4.53
CA GLU A 26 10.99 1.83 -5.78
C GLU A 26 9.93 2.00 -6.87
N THR A 27 10.34 2.37 -8.08
CA THR A 27 9.49 2.22 -9.25
C THR A 27 9.85 0.90 -9.92
N ILE A 28 8.88 0.02 -10.11
CA ILE A 28 9.10 -1.31 -10.68
C ILE A 28 8.39 -1.46 -12.03
N ASP A 29 9.03 -2.21 -12.91
CA ASP A 29 8.43 -2.69 -14.15
C ASP A 29 7.66 -3.99 -13.87
N ILE A 30 6.51 -4.17 -14.52
CA ILE A 30 5.61 -5.31 -14.39
C ILE A 30 6.29 -6.67 -14.61
N PHE A 31 7.44 -6.68 -15.29
CA PHE A 31 8.18 -7.90 -15.61
C PHE A 31 9.21 -8.35 -14.57
N ASP A 32 9.56 -7.52 -13.57
CA ASP A 32 10.56 -7.86 -12.54
C ASP A 32 10.09 -7.48 -11.12
N PHE A 33 9.04 -8.18 -10.66
CA PHE A 33 8.47 -7.96 -9.34
C PHE A 33 9.21 -8.78 -8.25
N LYS A 34 10.01 -8.12 -7.42
CA LYS A 34 10.53 -8.68 -6.16
C LYS A 34 10.36 -7.68 -5.03
N LEU A 35 9.64 -8.05 -3.98
CA LEU A 35 9.46 -7.22 -2.79
C LEU A 35 10.64 -7.40 -1.83
N HIS A 36 11.21 -6.29 -1.40
CA HIS A 36 12.30 -6.23 -0.43
C HIS A 36 11.84 -5.64 0.90
N ALA A 37 10.81 -6.23 1.51
CA ALA A 37 10.28 -5.76 2.77
C ALA A 37 11.35 -5.83 3.89
N LYS A 38 11.56 -4.72 4.59
CA LYS A 38 12.33 -4.65 5.84
C LYS A 38 11.37 -4.19 6.93
N CYS A 39 11.08 -5.06 7.89
CA CYS A 39 10.20 -4.77 9.02
C CYS A 39 11.01 -4.85 10.33
N GLY A 40 10.82 -3.93 11.27
CA GLY A 40 11.49 -4.01 12.58
C GLY A 40 11.30 -2.85 13.57
N GLY A 41 10.49 -1.83 13.25
CA GLY A 41 10.35 -0.58 13.99
C GLY A 41 8.95 -0.25 14.51
N GLY A 42 7.99 -1.18 14.41
CA GLY A 42 6.58 -0.98 14.76
C GLY A 42 5.77 -0.37 13.62
N THR A 43 4.45 -0.50 13.65
CA THR A 43 3.58 -0.21 12.50
C THR A 43 2.81 1.11 12.66
N ASP A 44 2.88 1.99 11.66
CA ASP A 44 1.99 3.15 11.49
C ASP A 44 1.54 3.17 10.02
N PHE A 45 0.23 3.34 9.75
CA PHE A 45 -0.24 3.39 8.37
C PHE A 45 -0.08 4.76 7.72
N LYS A 46 0.14 5.83 8.49
CA LYS A 46 0.25 7.20 7.97
C LYS A 46 1.44 7.46 7.03
N PRO A 47 2.67 6.99 7.31
CA PRO A 47 3.84 7.49 6.59
C PRO A 47 3.81 7.23 5.08
N GLY A 48 3.18 6.14 4.64
CA GLY A 48 3.02 5.86 3.22
C GLY A 48 2.13 6.88 2.51
N PHE A 49 1.04 7.30 3.14
CA PHE A 49 0.09 8.28 2.59
C PHE A 49 0.66 9.69 2.66
N GLU A 50 1.31 10.05 3.77
CA GLU A 50 2.00 11.33 3.91
C GLU A 50 3.08 11.51 2.82
N TYR A 51 3.79 10.43 2.47
CA TYR A 51 4.76 10.47 1.37
C TYR A 51 4.11 10.71 0.01
N ILE A 52 2.96 10.07 -0.26
CA ILE A 52 2.21 10.28 -1.51
C ILE A 52 1.79 11.76 -1.64
N GLU A 53 1.29 12.35 -0.55
CA GLU A 53 0.89 13.75 -0.51
C GLU A 53 2.09 14.70 -0.66
N GLN A 54 3.18 14.47 0.08
CA GLN A 54 4.38 15.32 0.06
C GLN A 54 5.07 15.36 -1.30
N GLU A 55 5.03 14.25 -2.04
CA GLU A 55 5.65 14.11 -3.36
C GLU A 55 4.69 14.48 -4.51
N ASP A 56 3.48 14.97 -4.20
CA ASP A 56 2.43 15.32 -5.17
C ASP A 56 2.12 14.17 -6.15
N ILE A 57 2.09 12.95 -5.61
CA ILE A 57 1.80 11.74 -6.39
C ILE A 57 0.29 11.57 -6.44
N MET A 58 -0.24 11.43 -7.66
CA MET A 58 -1.68 11.24 -7.91
C MET A 58 -1.96 9.82 -8.42
N PRO A 59 -2.01 8.80 -7.53
CA PRO A 59 -2.23 7.43 -7.94
C PRO A 59 -3.68 7.21 -8.38
N SER A 60 -3.91 6.33 -9.35
CA SER A 60 -5.27 5.88 -9.68
C SER A 60 -5.88 5.03 -8.56
N CYS A 61 -5.04 4.28 -7.85
CA CYS A 61 -5.41 3.58 -6.62
C CYS A 61 -4.15 3.26 -5.79
N VAL A 62 -4.33 3.07 -4.49
CA VAL A 62 -3.32 2.52 -3.57
C VAL A 62 -3.75 1.13 -3.15
N ILE A 63 -2.81 0.18 -3.23
CA ILE A 63 -2.98 -1.17 -2.69
C ILE A 63 -2.04 -1.29 -1.48
N TYR A 64 -2.62 -1.37 -0.29
CA TYR A 64 -1.88 -1.40 0.97
C TYR A 64 -1.91 -2.80 1.57
N PHE A 65 -0.74 -3.44 1.64
CA PHE A 65 -0.60 -4.76 2.25
C PHE A 65 -0.29 -4.63 3.75
N THR A 66 -1.11 -5.24 4.60
CA THR A 66 -0.93 -5.23 6.05
C THR A 66 -1.52 -6.49 6.69
N ASP A 67 -1.05 -6.83 7.90
CA ASP A 67 -1.67 -7.82 8.76
C ASP A 67 -2.79 -7.23 9.64
N GLY A 68 -3.01 -5.92 9.57
CA GLY A 68 -4.07 -5.20 10.28
C GLY A 68 -3.75 -4.87 11.73
N TYR A 69 -2.52 -5.07 12.20
CA TYR A 69 -2.11 -4.80 13.59
C TYR A 69 -1.63 -3.35 13.80
N CYS A 70 -2.51 -2.37 13.52
CA CYS A 70 -2.31 -0.96 13.85
C CYS A 70 -3.65 -0.22 13.81
N ASP A 71 -3.81 0.79 14.68
CA ASP A 71 -5.01 1.65 14.75
C ASP A 71 -4.71 3.11 14.34
N SER A 72 -3.50 3.40 13.85
CA SER A 72 -3.10 4.72 13.35
C SER A 72 -3.35 4.79 11.85
N PHE A 73 -4.36 5.56 11.45
CA PHE A 73 -4.74 5.79 10.06
C PHE A 73 -4.51 7.25 9.65
N PRO A 74 -4.21 7.53 8.38
CA PRO A 74 -4.22 8.90 7.85
C PRO A 74 -5.66 9.42 7.74
N GLU A 75 -5.81 10.68 7.36
CA GLU A 75 -7.10 11.17 6.84
C GLU A 75 -7.46 10.45 5.53
N GLU A 76 -8.76 10.38 5.21
CA GLU A 76 -9.22 9.73 3.98
C GLU A 76 -8.66 10.48 2.75
N PRO A 77 -7.88 9.80 1.88
CA PRO A 77 -7.28 10.43 0.72
C PRO A 77 -8.27 10.56 -0.44
N ASP A 78 -7.97 11.44 -1.40
CA ASP A 78 -8.77 11.66 -2.62
C ASP A 78 -8.66 10.53 -3.67
N PHE A 79 -7.97 9.44 -3.35
CA PHE A 79 -7.76 8.29 -4.23
C PHE A 79 -8.26 6.98 -3.60
N GLN A 80 -8.64 6.04 -4.45
CA GLN A 80 -9.14 4.74 -3.99
C GLN A 80 -8.06 3.98 -3.24
N THR A 81 -8.39 3.46 -2.06
CA THR A 81 -7.51 2.62 -1.25
C THR A 81 -8.08 1.21 -1.11
N LEU A 82 -7.28 0.21 -1.44
CA LEU A 82 -7.55 -1.21 -1.23
C LEU A 82 -6.62 -1.74 -0.14
N TRP A 83 -7.19 -2.17 0.97
CA TRP A 83 -6.48 -2.81 2.07
C TRP A 83 -6.45 -4.31 1.84
N ILE A 84 -5.25 -4.87 1.66
CA ILE A 84 -5.06 -6.30 1.42
C ILE A 84 -4.55 -6.95 2.69
N LEU A 85 -5.34 -7.85 3.25
CA LEU A 85 -5.06 -8.55 4.51
C LEU A 85 -5.03 -10.06 4.32
N THR A 86 -4.39 -10.75 5.25
CA THR A 86 -4.53 -12.20 5.39
C THR A 86 -5.77 -12.54 6.24
N ASP A 87 -6.43 -13.66 5.95
CA ASP A 87 -7.79 -14.10 6.38
C ASP A 87 -8.16 -14.08 7.87
N LYS A 88 -7.28 -13.61 8.75
CA LYS A 88 -7.44 -13.73 10.21
C LYS A 88 -7.51 -12.40 10.94
N ALA A 89 -7.45 -11.27 10.24
CA ALA A 89 -7.49 -9.95 10.87
C ALA A 89 -8.92 -9.44 11.05
N ASN A 90 -9.30 -9.11 12.28
CA ASN A 90 -10.46 -8.25 12.55
C ASN A 90 -10.06 -6.80 12.29
N PHE A 91 -10.27 -6.34 11.06
CA PHE A 91 -9.78 -5.06 10.57
C PHE A 91 -10.92 -4.25 9.98
N THR A 92 -11.08 -3.01 10.44
CA THR A 92 -12.13 -2.10 9.96
C THR A 92 -11.50 -0.72 9.80
N PRO A 93 -10.88 -0.43 8.64
CA PRO A 93 -10.27 0.86 8.40
C PRO A 93 -11.36 1.93 8.27
N PRO A 94 -11.02 3.21 8.54
CA PRO A 94 -11.98 4.30 8.41
C PRO A 94 -12.41 4.58 6.96
N PHE A 95 -11.62 4.15 5.97
CA PHE A 95 -11.88 4.34 4.55
C PHE A 95 -11.32 3.19 3.70
N GLY A 96 -11.71 3.14 2.43
CA GLY A 96 -11.24 2.16 1.46
C GLY A 96 -11.93 0.80 1.58
N GLU A 97 -11.62 -0.09 0.65
CA GLU A 97 -12.17 -1.45 0.61
C GLU A 97 -11.19 -2.45 1.21
N VAL A 98 -11.72 -3.45 1.91
CA VAL A 98 -10.92 -4.53 2.50
C VAL A 98 -11.04 -5.79 1.65
N ILE A 99 -9.90 -6.35 1.27
CA ILE A 99 -9.79 -7.62 0.53
C ILE A 99 -8.93 -8.59 1.35
N TYR A 100 -9.49 -9.78 1.60
CA TYR A 100 -8.78 -10.85 2.28
C TYR A 100 -8.16 -11.83 1.26
N MET A 101 -6.89 -12.16 1.47
CA MET A 101 -6.13 -13.15 0.70
C MET A 101 -6.08 -14.48 1.46
N GLY A 102 -6.84 -15.46 0.95
CA GLY A 102 -6.85 -16.84 1.43
C GLY A 102 -6.01 -17.83 0.64
#